data_AF-A0A523XH90-F1
#
_entry.id   AF-A0A523XH90-F1
#
_cell.length_a   1.000
_cell.length_b   1.000
_cell.length_c   1.000
_cell.angle_alpha   90.00
_cell.angle_beta   90.00
_cell.angle_gamma   90.00
#
_symmetry.space_group_name_H-M   'P 1'
#
loop_
_entity.id
_entity.type
_entity.pdbx_description
1 polymer ?
#
loop_
_entity_poly.entity_id
_entity_poly.type
_entity_poly.pdbx_seq_one_letter_code
_entity_poly.pdbx_strand_id
1 'polypeptide(L)'
;MSKAKIIFYKCVQDSQDYGSDDEHMVSRVFFNLEIGEETFEGLSANIKQAVGSDYDTGQIEASQPFGYEGEFNHHAFRDCAEKFYRSCVGSEGTGIRIGKGAQNIRMRNNVHIKEMICEFEIGGES
;
A
#
# COMPACT_ATOMS: atom_id res chain seq x y z
N MET A 1 -24.59 -1.28 3.65
CA MET A 1 -23.13 -1.21 3.85
C MET A 1 -22.66 -2.59 4.24
N SER A 2 -21.77 -3.17 3.44
CA SER A 2 -21.07 -4.40 3.80
C SER A 2 -19.73 -4.03 4.41
N LYS A 3 -19.17 -4.88 5.27
CA LYS A 3 -17.82 -4.67 5.81
C LYS A 3 -16.81 -5.43 4.96
N ALA A 4 -15.72 -4.76 4.60
CA ALA A 4 -14.57 -5.34 3.96
C ALA A 4 -13.40 -5.39 4.95
N LYS A 5 -12.64 -6.48 4.92
CA LYS A 5 -11.41 -6.66 5.68
C LYS A 5 -10.27 -6.95 4.72
N ILE A 6 -9.24 -6.13 4.74
CA ILE A 6 -8.01 -6.33 3.98
C ILE A 6 -6.93 -6.86 4.91
N ILE A 7 -6.25 -7.89 4.45
CA ILE A 7 -5.12 -8.51 5.13
C ILE A 7 -3.90 -8.34 4.24
N PHE A 8 -3.11 -7.30 4.50
CA PHE A 8 -1.82 -7.11 3.84
C PHE A 8 -0.81 -8.10 4.40
N TYR A 9 0.07 -8.64 3.55
CA TYR A 9 1.11 -9.59 3.99
C TYR A 9 2.49 -9.33 3.38
N LYS A 10 2.59 -8.51 2.32
CA LYS A 10 3.86 -8.21 1.66
C LYS A 10 3.88 -6.85 1.00
N CYS A 11 5.02 -6.18 1.06
CA CYS A 11 5.33 -4.97 0.29
C CYS A 11 6.66 -5.17 -0.45
N VAL A 12 6.69 -4.82 -1.72
CA VAL A 12 7.93 -4.72 -2.51
C VAL A 12 8.13 -3.24 -2.85
N GLN A 13 9.14 -2.62 -2.25
CA GLN A 13 9.40 -1.18 -2.34
C GLN A 13 10.27 -0.81 -3.55
N ASP A 14 9.95 0.31 -4.21
CA ASP A 14 10.74 0.96 -5.28
C ASP A 14 11.29 -0.06 -6.29
N SER A 15 10.36 -0.78 -6.92
CA SER A 15 10.64 -1.87 -7.83
C SER A 15 10.66 -1.39 -9.28
N GLN A 16 11.78 -1.63 -9.97
CA GLN A 16 11.89 -1.31 -11.39
C GLN A 16 10.93 -2.19 -12.23
N ASP A 17 10.64 -3.41 -11.75
CA ASP A 17 9.67 -4.31 -12.38
C ASP A 17 8.23 -3.76 -12.34
N TYR A 18 7.95 -2.78 -11.48
CA TYR A 18 6.63 -2.15 -11.35
C TYR A 18 6.57 -0.72 -11.90
N GLY A 19 7.64 -0.25 -12.54
CA GLY A 19 7.68 1.06 -13.21
C GLY A 19 8.31 2.18 -12.38
N SER A 20 9.14 1.86 -11.38
CA SER A 20 10.01 2.87 -10.77
C SER A 20 10.97 3.46 -11.80
N ASP A 21 11.04 4.79 -11.87
CA ASP A 21 11.94 5.57 -12.72
C ASP A 21 12.63 6.69 -11.90
N ASP A 22 13.20 7.69 -12.57
CA ASP A 22 13.90 8.79 -11.88
C ASP A 22 12.97 9.87 -11.32
N GLU A 23 11.69 9.85 -11.69
CA GLU A 23 10.67 10.78 -11.21
C GLU A 23 9.78 10.14 -10.13
N HIS A 24 9.54 8.83 -10.23
CA HIS A 24 8.58 8.11 -9.42
C HIS A 24 9.14 6.80 -8.87
N MET A 25 8.90 6.56 -7.59
CA MET A 25 9.08 5.27 -6.94
C MET A 25 7.75 4.52 -6.96
N VAL A 26 7.73 3.32 -7.54
CA VAL A 26 6.57 2.44 -7.55
C VAL A 26 6.84 1.22 -6.69
N SER A 27 6.03 1.09 -5.65
CA SER A 27 6.01 -0.07 -4.76
C SER A 27 4.77 -0.91 -5.03
N ARG A 28 4.78 -2.20 -4.67
CA ARG A 28 3.60 -3.07 -4.75
C ARG A 28 3.28 -3.68 -3.40
N VAL A 29 2.04 -3.49 -2.95
CA VAL A 29 1.49 -4.14 -1.77
C VAL A 29 0.67 -5.35 -2.19
N PHE A 30 0.71 -6.41 -1.39
CA PHE A 30 -0.01 -7.67 -1.62
C PHE A 30 -0.90 -7.97 -0.44
N PHE A 31 -2.12 -8.41 -0.72
CA PHE A 31 -3.14 -8.61 0.30
C PHE A 31 -4.21 -9.62 -0.11
N ASN A 32 -4.96 -10.08 0.87
CA ASN A 32 -6.24 -10.75 0.68
C ASN A 32 -7.37 -9.78 1.08
N LEU A 33 -8.54 -9.94 0.48
CA LEU A 33 -9.73 -9.14 0.74
C LEU A 33 -10.88 -10.07 1.13
N GLU A 34 -11.45 -9.85 2.29
CA GLU A 34 -12.63 -10.56 2.79
C GLU A 34 -13.84 -9.62 2.74
N ILE A 35 -14.93 -10.06 2.11
CA ILE A 35 -16.20 -9.33 2.03
C ILE A 35 -17.33 -10.31 2.35
N GLY A 36 -17.96 -10.13 3.52
CA GLY A 36 -18.95 -11.09 3.99
C GLY A 36 -18.33 -12.48 4.17
N GLU A 37 -18.81 -13.47 3.41
CA GLU A 37 -18.29 -14.85 3.41
C GLU A 37 -17.31 -15.13 2.26
N GLU A 38 -17.08 -14.15 1.37
CA GLU A 38 -16.18 -14.30 0.22
C GLU A 38 -14.77 -13.82 0.57
N THR A 39 -13.77 -14.62 0.18
CA THR A 39 -12.35 -14.28 0.30
C THR A 39 -11.71 -14.25 -1.08
N PHE A 40 -11.09 -13.11 -1.40
CA PHE A 40 -10.31 -12.88 -2.60
C PHE A 40 -8.83 -12.87 -2.23
N GLU A 41 -8.10 -13.89 -2.64
CA GLU A 41 -6.70 -14.07 -2.29
C GLU A 41 -5.75 -13.58 -3.37
N GLY A 42 -4.51 -13.25 -2.99
CA GLY A 42 -3.45 -12.97 -3.94
C GLY A 42 -3.59 -11.63 -4.68
N LEU A 43 -4.39 -10.71 -4.16
CA LEU A 43 -4.58 -9.38 -4.74
C LEU A 43 -3.33 -8.51 -4.52
N SER A 44 -3.20 -7.48 -5.35
CA SER A 44 -2.12 -6.51 -5.19
C SER A 44 -2.51 -5.12 -5.69
N ALA A 45 -1.80 -4.09 -5.22
CA ALA A 45 -1.95 -2.73 -5.73
C ALA A 45 -0.59 -2.04 -5.77
N ASN A 46 -0.44 -1.11 -6.71
CA ASN A 46 0.74 -0.27 -6.79
C ASN A 46 0.57 0.96 -5.89
N ILE A 47 1.66 1.35 -5.23
CA ILE A 47 1.81 2.60 -4.49
C ILE A 47 2.85 3.44 -5.21
N LYS A 48 2.44 4.59 -5.71
CA LYS A 48 3.30 5.54 -6.43
C LYS A 48 3.61 6.74 -5.55
N GLN A 49 4.88 7.11 -5.50
CA GLN A 49 5.39 8.24 -4.73
C GLN A 49 6.45 8.99 -5.56
N ALA A 50 6.50 10.32 -5.48
CA ALA A 50 7.54 11.10 -6.16
C ALA A 50 8.93 10.82 -5.53
N VAL A 51 9.97 10.69 -6.36
CA VAL A 51 11.34 10.52 -5.90
C VAL A 51 11.76 11.71 -5.03
N GLY A 52 12.41 11.44 -3.89
CA GLY A 52 12.88 12.47 -2.95
C GLY A 52 11.81 13.03 -2.01
N SER A 53 10.53 12.65 -2.19
CA SER A 53 9.48 13.02 -1.24
C SER A 53 9.63 12.29 0.10
N ASP A 54 9.03 12.87 1.13
CA ASP A 54 9.12 12.38 2.50
C ASP A 54 8.38 11.02 2.68
N TYR A 55 9.03 10.05 3.33
CA TYR A 55 8.46 8.71 3.50
C TYR A 55 7.30 8.66 4.52
N ASP A 56 7.21 9.61 5.46
CA ASP A 56 6.16 9.67 6.48
C ASP A 56 4.96 10.52 6.06
N THR A 57 5.18 11.54 5.23
CA THR A 57 4.19 12.59 4.91
C THR A 57 4.03 12.89 3.44
N GLY A 58 4.92 12.38 2.58
CA GLY A 58 4.84 12.58 1.14
C GLY A 58 3.55 12.02 0.56
N GLN A 59 2.99 12.73 -0.42
CA GLN A 59 1.79 12.28 -1.11
C GLN A 59 2.05 10.96 -1.83
N ILE A 60 1.14 10.02 -1.65
CA ILE A 60 1.14 8.75 -2.38
C ILE A 60 -0.17 8.55 -3.14
N GLU A 61 -0.07 7.79 -4.23
CA GLU A 61 -1.20 7.35 -5.04
C GLU A 61 -1.28 5.82 -4.97
N ALA A 62 -2.45 5.30 -4.59
CA ALA A 62 -2.72 3.87 -4.63
C ALA A 62 -3.51 3.54 -5.89
N SER A 63 -3.10 2.51 -6.64
CA SER A 63 -3.90 2.00 -7.75
C SER A 63 -5.14 1.26 -7.24
N GLN A 64 -6.08 0.96 -8.14
CA GLN A 64 -7.06 -0.08 -7.86
C GLN A 64 -6.36 -1.44 -7.65
N PRO A 65 -6.97 -2.37 -6.89
CA PRO A 65 -6.49 -3.74 -6.77
C PRO A 65 -6.46 -4.45 -8.11
N PHE A 66 -5.33 -5.06 -8.44
CA PHE A 66 -5.24 -6.04 -9.51
C PHE A 66 -5.89 -7.35 -9.05
N GLY A 67 -6.75 -7.92 -9.90
CA GLY A 67 -7.42 -9.20 -9.64
C GLY A 67 -8.77 -9.08 -8.91
N TYR A 68 -9.28 -7.86 -8.69
CA TYR A 68 -10.60 -7.65 -8.08
C TYR A 68 -11.41 -6.61 -8.89
N GLU A 69 -12.61 -6.99 -9.29
CA GLU A 69 -13.52 -6.16 -10.11
C GLU A 69 -14.85 -5.83 -9.39
N GLY A 70 -14.99 -6.21 -8.11
CA GLY A 70 -16.21 -6.01 -7.33
C GLY A 70 -16.36 -4.59 -6.77
N GLU A 71 -17.42 -4.37 -5.98
CA GLU A 71 -17.65 -3.09 -5.30
C GLU A 71 -16.46 -2.71 -4.42
N PHE A 72 -16.04 -1.45 -4.50
CA PHE A 72 -14.80 -1.01 -3.90
C PHE A 72 -14.87 0.43 -3.41
N ASN A 73 -14.61 0.65 -2.13
CA ASN A 73 -14.41 1.98 -1.57
C ASN A 73 -12.94 2.38 -1.75
N HIS A 74 -12.62 3.06 -2.85
CA HIS A 74 -11.24 3.41 -3.19
C HIS A 74 -10.59 4.35 -2.16
N HIS A 75 -11.36 5.26 -1.55
CA HIS A 75 -10.84 6.16 -0.52
C HIS A 75 -10.42 5.37 0.72
N ALA A 76 -11.30 4.51 1.24
CA ALA A 76 -10.99 3.70 2.41
C ALA A 76 -9.82 2.73 2.15
N PHE A 77 -9.78 2.14 0.95
CA PHE A 77 -8.65 1.33 0.53
C PHE A 77 -7.34 2.11 0.54
N ARG A 78 -7.33 3.30 -0.07
CA ARG A 78 -6.14 4.14 -0.15
C ARG A 78 -5.59 4.43 1.24
N ASP A 79 -6.45 4.77 2.19
CA ASP A 79 -6.04 5.02 3.58
C ASP A 79 -5.41 3.79 4.23
N CYS A 80 -6.00 2.60 4.00
CA CYS A 80 -5.44 1.34 4.49
C CYS A 80 -4.09 1.01 3.85
N ALA A 81 -3.98 1.14 2.53
CA ALA A 81 -2.77 0.84 1.77
C ALA A 81 -1.62 1.81 2.12
N GLU A 82 -1.95 3.08 2.35
CA GLU A 82 -1.03 4.09 2.84
C GLU A 82 -0.46 3.73 4.21
N LYS A 83 -1.35 3.41 5.17
CA LYS A 83 -0.94 2.98 6.51
C LYS A 83 -0.02 1.77 6.45
N PHE A 84 -0.36 0.76 5.63
CA PHE A 84 0.48 -0.43 5.48
C PHE A 84 1.86 -0.09 4.92
N TYR A 85 1.90 0.68 3.82
CA TYR A 85 3.15 1.09 3.18
C TYR A 85 4.04 1.87 4.15
N ARG A 86 3.52 2.88 4.84
CA ARG A 86 4.27 3.66 5.82
C ARG A 86 4.75 2.82 6.99
N SER A 87 3.99 1.80 7.38
CA SER A 87 4.42 0.84 8.40
C SER A 87 5.55 -0.09 7.94
N CYS A 88 5.87 -0.12 6.63
CA CYS A 88 6.99 -0.87 6.07
C CYS A 88 8.24 0.00 5.92
N VAL A 89 8.09 1.23 5.41
CA VAL A 89 9.22 2.08 4.97
C VAL A 89 9.41 3.38 5.77
N GLY A 90 8.41 3.80 6.54
CA GLY A 90 8.45 5.03 7.33
C GLY A 90 9.15 4.86 8.67
N SER A 91 9.05 5.86 9.52
CA SER A 91 9.60 5.87 10.89
C SER A 91 9.06 4.74 11.78
N GLU A 92 7.86 4.23 11.47
CA GLU A 92 7.22 3.07 12.11
C GLU A 92 7.64 1.71 11.50
N GLY A 93 8.54 1.73 10.52
CA GLY A 93 9.06 0.54 9.83
C GLY A 93 9.85 -0.41 10.73
N THR A 94 9.65 -1.71 10.53
CA THR A 94 10.48 -2.78 11.10
C THR A 94 11.59 -3.15 10.12
N GLY A 95 12.81 -2.69 10.39
CA GLY A 95 14.00 -2.96 9.56
C GLY A 95 14.86 -1.72 9.42
N ILE A 96 14.64 -0.93 8.37
CA ILE A 96 15.34 0.33 8.13
C ILE A 96 14.46 1.48 8.61
N ARG A 97 14.78 2.05 9.77
CA ARG A 97 14.09 3.24 10.28
C ARG A 97 14.62 4.47 9.56
N ILE A 98 13.83 4.97 8.63
CA ILE A 98 14.08 6.27 8.01
C ILE A 98 13.62 7.33 9.01
N GLY A 99 14.56 8.15 9.48
CA GLY A 99 14.27 9.18 10.47
C GLY A 99 13.26 10.21 9.95
N LYS A 100 12.49 10.82 10.86
CA LYS A 100 11.51 11.84 10.52
C LYS A 100 12.14 12.97 9.68
N GLY A 101 11.53 13.29 8.54
CA GLY A 101 12.02 14.34 7.64
C GLY A 101 13.19 13.91 6.74
N ALA A 102 13.52 12.62 6.70
CA ALA A 102 14.56 12.13 5.81
C ALA A 102 14.07 12.13 4.35
N GLN A 103 14.88 12.76 3.51
CA GLN A 103 14.65 12.96 2.08
C GLN A 103 15.86 12.45 1.30
N ASN A 104 15.72 12.29 -0.02
CA ASN A 104 16.81 11.84 -0.92
C ASN A 104 17.42 10.47 -0.59
N ILE A 105 16.74 9.65 0.20
CA ILE A 105 17.11 8.25 0.42
C ILE A 105 16.41 7.42 -0.65
N ARG A 106 17.18 6.64 -1.41
CA ARG A 106 16.62 5.72 -2.41
C ARG A 106 17.03 4.30 -2.08
N MET A 107 16.05 3.49 -1.68
CA MET A 107 16.23 2.06 -1.42
C MET A 107 15.41 1.30 -2.44
N ARG A 108 16.05 0.41 -3.20
CA ARG A 108 15.44 -0.26 -4.34
C ARG A 108 15.22 -1.74 -4.06
N ASN A 109 14.11 -2.27 -4.56
CA ASN A 109 13.78 -3.71 -4.53
C ASN A 109 13.77 -4.33 -3.12
N ASN A 110 13.41 -3.55 -2.09
CA ASN A 110 13.26 -4.11 -0.75
C ASN A 110 11.98 -4.93 -0.65
N VAL A 111 12.05 -6.07 0.03
CA VAL A 111 10.88 -6.91 0.30
C VAL A 111 10.60 -6.89 1.80
N HIS A 112 9.41 -6.44 2.17
CA HIS A 112 8.90 -6.47 3.53
C HIS A 112 7.82 -7.55 3.62
N ILE A 113 8.01 -8.51 4.52
CA ILE A 113 6.99 -9.50 4.89
C ILE A 113 6.42 -9.08 6.23
N LYS A 114 5.20 -8.57 6.21
CA LYS A 114 4.53 -8.00 7.38
C LYS A 114 3.04 -8.12 7.20
N GLU A 115 2.36 -8.58 8.24
CA GLU A 115 0.91 -8.61 8.27
C GLU A 115 0.34 -7.30 8.82
N MET A 116 -0.71 -6.79 8.18
CA MET A 116 -1.55 -5.71 8.73
C MET A 116 -2.99 -5.92 8.28
N ILE A 117 -3.91 -5.80 9.24
CA ILE A 117 -5.34 -5.92 8.99
C ILE A 117 -5.96 -4.52 9.00
N CYS A 118 -6.82 -4.24 8.03
CA CYS A 118 -7.61 -3.02 7.96
C CYS A 118 -9.06 -3.36 7.65
N GLU A 119 -10.00 -2.78 8.38
CA GLU A 119 -11.43 -2.95 8.16
C GLU A 119 -12.07 -1.64 7.72
N PHE A 120 -12.98 -1.70 6.75
CA PHE A 120 -13.74 -0.53 6.27
C PHE A 120 -15.09 -0.93 5.68
N GLU A 121 -15.94 0.07 5.49
CA GLU A 121 -17.27 -0.12 4.89
C GLU A 121 -17.22 0.02 3.37
N ILE A 122 -17.88 -0.91 2.68
CA ILE A 122 -18.15 -0.87 1.24
C ILE A 122 -19.65 -0.63 1.02
N GLY A 123 -19.96 0.23 0.06
CA GLY A 123 -21.32 0.66 -0.26
C GLY A 123 -21.89 1.67 0.75
N GLY A 124 -21.82 2.95 0.39
CA GLY A 124 -22.37 4.13 1.05
C GLY A 124 -22.18 5.34 0.12
N GLU A 125 -23.18 6.22 0.02
CA GLU A 125 -23.36 7.20 -1.06
C GLU A 125 -22.10 8.01 -1.46
N SER A 126 -21.90 8.09 -2.77
CA SER A 126 -21.05 9.05 -3.49
C SER A 126 -21.44 10.50 -3.22
#